data_AF-A0A7C5SQQ1-F1
#
_entry.id   AF-A0A7C5SQQ1-F1
#
_cell.length_a   1.000
_cell.length_b   1.000
_cell.length_c   1.000
_cell.angle_alpha   90.00
_cell.angle_beta   90.00
_cell.angle_gamma   90.00
#
_symmetry.space_group_name_H-M   'P 1'
#
loop_
_entity.id
_entity.type
_entity.pdbx_description
1 polymer ?
#
loop_
_entity_poly.entity_id
_entity_poly.type
_entity_poly.pdbx_seq_one_letter_code
_entity_poly.pdbx_strand_id
1 'polypeptide(L)'
;MLFQKSPSPHIKTSISVQSMMLMVFYALIPGALASFYFFGWGVIFNLLIATSVSLLSEAVILKLRRRDLRTSLGDGSALITACLLALALPPLAPWWLTTIAALFAIVIAKHLYGGLGFNPFNPAMVGYIVV
;
A
#
# COMPACT_ATOMS: atom_id res chain seq x y z
N MET A 1 0.31 -11.27 52.27
CA MET A 1 0.87 -12.01 51.12
C MET A 1 0.34 -11.37 49.85
N LEU A 2 1.20 -10.77 49.02
CA LEU A 2 0.80 -10.20 47.72
C LEU A 2 0.90 -11.32 46.68
N PHE A 3 -0.24 -11.76 46.15
CA PHE A 3 -0.28 -12.74 45.07
C PHE A 3 0.20 -12.10 43.76
N GLN A 4 1.15 -12.75 43.07
CA GLN A 4 1.57 -12.34 41.73
C GLN A 4 0.39 -12.49 40.78
N LYS A 5 -0.15 -11.37 40.29
CA LYS A 5 -1.12 -11.35 39.20
C LYS A 5 -0.34 -11.49 37.88
N SER A 6 -0.23 -12.70 37.37
CA SER A 6 0.13 -12.89 35.96
C SER A 6 -1.06 -12.50 35.10
N PRO A 7 -0.86 -11.71 34.02
CA PRO A 7 -1.94 -11.43 33.08
C PRO A 7 -2.46 -12.73 32.49
N SER A 8 -3.76 -12.75 32.16
CA SER A 8 -4.42 -13.90 31.53
C SER A 8 -3.60 -14.40 30.33
N PRO A 9 -3.47 -15.73 30.13
CA PRO A 9 -2.67 -16.28 29.03
C PRO A 9 -3.36 -15.96 27.70
N HIS A 10 -2.96 -14.86 27.09
CA HIS A 10 -3.35 -14.53 25.71
C HIS A 10 -2.49 -15.38 24.77
N ILE A 11 -3.14 -16.17 23.92
CA ILE A 11 -2.47 -16.87 22.81
C ILE A 11 -1.82 -15.80 21.93
N LYS A 12 -0.48 -15.72 21.96
CA LYS A 12 0.28 -14.80 21.12
C LYS A 12 0.50 -15.45 19.75
N THR A 13 -0.40 -15.18 18.79
CA THR A 13 -0.13 -15.54 17.39
C THR A 13 0.79 -14.47 16.79
N SER A 14 2.00 -14.86 16.37
CA SER A 14 2.98 -13.96 15.76
C SER A 14 2.75 -13.82 14.25
N ILE A 15 1.64 -13.21 13.84
CA ILE A 15 1.46 -12.81 12.43
C ILE A 15 2.25 -11.52 12.22
N SER A 16 3.21 -11.53 11.31
CA SER A 16 3.94 -10.32 10.93
C SER A 16 3.12 -9.51 9.92
N VAL A 17 3.32 -8.19 9.91
CA VAL A 17 2.69 -7.30 8.93
C VAL A 17 3.04 -7.73 7.50
N GLN A 18 4.31 -8.06 7.25
CA GLN A 18 4.77 -8.51 5.95
C GLN A 18 4.05 -9.77 5.47
N SER A 19 3.85 -10.76 6.34
CA SER A 19 3.12 -11.99 5.99
C SER A 19 1.66 -11.69 5.65
N MET A 20 1.01 -10.82 6.42
CA MET A 20 -0.37 -10.41 6.14
C MET A 20 -0.48 -9.67 4.80
N MET A 21 0.45 -8.76 4.53
CA MET A 21 0.50 -8.01 3.28
C MET A 21 0.75 -8.92 2.08
N LEU A 22 1.64 -9.91 2.19
CA LEU A 22 1.82 -10.93 1.16
C LEU A 22 0.55 -11.74 0.89
N MET A 23 -0.21 -12.12 1.92
CA MET A 23 -1.50 -12.80 1.74
C MET A 23 -2.49 -11.92 0.96
N VAL A 24 -2.57 -10.63 1.27
CA VAL A 24 -3.41 -9.68 0.53
C VAL A 24 -2.94 -9.55 -0.93
N PHE A 25 -1.63 -9.49 -1.15
CA PHE A 25 -1.06 -9.43 -2.50
C PHE A 25 -1.42 -10.68 -3.32
N TYR A 26 -1.29 -11.88 -2.74
CA TYR A 26 -1.71 -13.12 -3.40
C TYR A 26 -3.21 -13.17 -3.67
N ALA A 27 -4.03 -12.69 -2.73
CA ALA A 27 -5.47 -12.59 -2.92
C ALA A 27 -5.87 -11.61 -4.04
N LEU A 28 -5.03 -10.61 -4.34
CA LEU A 28 -5.26 -9.65 -5.42
C LEU A 28 -5.04 -10.23 -6.82
N ILE A 29 -4.18 -11.25 -6.95
CA ILE A 29 -3.78 -11.84 -8.23
C ILE A 29 -4.98 -12.24 -9.11
N PRO A 30 -5.96 -13.03 -8.64
CA PRO A 30 -7.11 -13.41 -9.47
C PRO A 30 -7.91 -12.17 -9.95
N GLY A 31 -8.07 -11.15 -9.11
CA GLY A 31 -8.75 -9.91 -9.47
C GLY A 31 -7.96 -9.09 -10.51
N ALA A 32 -6.64 -9.03 -10.37
CA ALA A 32 -5.77 -8.37 -11.35
C ALA A 32 -5.79 -9.09 -12.71
N LEU A 33 -5.77 -10.42 -12.70
CA LEU A 33 -5.86 -11.24 -13.92
C LEU A 33 -7.22 -11.06 -14.61
N ALA A 34 -8.32 -11.07 -13.86
CA ALA A 34 -9.64 -10.80 -14.40
C ALA A 34 -9.72 -9.39 -15.00
N SER A 35 -9.19 -8.38 -14.30
CA SER A 35 -9.15 -7.00 -14.80
C SER A 35 -8.36 -6.90 -16.09
N PHE A 36 -7.18 -7.54 -16.17
CA PHE A 36 -6.40 -7.59 -17.40
C PHE A 36 -7.15 -8.31 -18.54
N TYR A 37 -7.85 -9.40 -18.26
CA TYR A 37 -8.61 -10.14 -19.26
C TYR A 37 -9.76 -9.31 -19.86
N PHE A 38 -10.51 -8.58 -19.04
CA PHE A 38 -11.66 -7.78 -19.50
C PHE A 38 -11.27 -6.42 -20.07
N PHE A 39 -10.25 -5.76 -19.52
CA PHE A 39 -9.91 -4.38 -19.85
C PHE A 39 -8.60 -4.23 -20.65
N GLY A 40 -7.84 -5.30 -20.83
CA GLY A 40 -6.63 -5.34 -21.64
C GLY A 40 -5.41 -4.63 -21.02
N TRP A 41 -4.50 -4.20 -21.88
CA TRP A 41 -3.16 -3.71 -21.52
C TRP A 41 -3.14 -2.45 -20.65
N GLY A 42 -4.20 -1.63 -20.68
CA GLY A 42 -4.29 -0.41 -19.87
C GLY A 42 -4.12 -0.67 -18.36
N VAL A 43 -4.61 -1.82 -17.88
CA VAL A 43 -4.46 -2.24 -16.48
C VAL A 43 -3.00 -2.45 -16.10
N ILE A 44 -2.20 -3.06 -16.98
CA ILE A 44 -0.77 -3.29 -16.75
C ILE A 44 -0.02 -1.97 -16.73
N PHE A 45 -0.33 -1.04 -17.63
CA PHE A 45 0.29 0.29 -17.63
C PHE A 45 -0.02 1.05 -16.34
N ASN A 46 -1.28 1.06 -15.89
CA ASN A 46 -1.65 1.67 -14.60
C ASN A 46 -0.93 1.00 -13.43
N LEU A 47 -0.85 -0.33 -13.41
CA LEU A 47 -0.12 -1.06 -12.36
C LEU A 47 1.36 -0.69 -12.31
N LEU A 48 2.02 -0.63 -13.46
CA LEU A 48 3.43 -0.25 -13.55
C LEU A 48 3.65 1.18 -13.06
N ILE A 49 2.86 2.14 -13.56
CA ILE A 49 2.98 3.56 -13.17
C ILE A 49 2.70 3.73 -11.68
N ALA A 50 1.57 3.22 -11.18
CA ALA A 50 1.21 3.36 -9.77
C ALA A 50 2.27 2.73 -8.86
N THR A 51 2.79 1.55 -9.22
CA THR A 51 3.81 0.84 -8.43
C THR A 51 5.12 1.59 -8.40
N SER A 52 5.62 2.00 -9.57
CA SER A 52 6.87 2.77 -9.67
C SER A 52 6.77 4.09 -8.90
N VAL A 53 5.71 4.87 -9.12
CA VAL A 53 5.50 6.16 -8.45
C VAL A 53 5.37 5.96 -6.94
N SER A 54 4.59 4.98 -6.48
CA SER A 54 4.37 4.76 -5.05
C SER A 54 5.65 4.35 -4.33
N LEU A 55 6.41 3.41 -4.88
CA LEU A 55 7.68 2.94 -4.30
C LEU A 55 8.74 4.05 -4.31
N LEU A 56 8.85 4.81 -5.40
CA LEU A 56 9.77 5.94 -5.47
C LEU A 56 9.41 7.02 -4.45
N SER A 57 8.14 7.38 -4.34
CA SER A 57 7.66 8.41 -3.41
C SER A 57 7.89 8.03 -1.97
N GLU A 58 7.63 6.76 -1.62
CA GLU A 58 7.94 6.22 -0.30
C GLU A 58 9.45 6.26 -0.02
N ALA A 59 10.27 5.78 -0.96
CA ALA A 59 11.72 5.79 -0.80
C ALA A 59 12.26 7.22 -0.62
N VAL A 60 11.77 8.18 -1.39
CA VAL A 60 12.15 9.60 -1.30
C VAL A 60 11.79 10.15 0.08
N ILE A 61 10.55 9.96 0.55
CA ILE A 61 10.12 10.50 1.85
C ILE A 61 10.87 9.85 3.02
N LEU A 62 11.11 8.55 2.96
CA LEU A 62 11.88 7.84 3.98
C LEU A 62 13.33 8.34 4.02
N LYS A 63 13.93 8.56 2.85
CA LYS A 63 15.27 9.15 2.73
C LYS A 63 15.31 10.56 3.31
N LEU A 64 14.31 11.40 3.00
CA LEU A 64 14.18 12.75 3.55
C LEU A 64 14.00 12.74 5.08
N ARG A 65 13.30 11.76 5.62
CA ARG A 65 13.11 11.57 7.07
C ARG A 65 14.23 10.77 7.75
N ARG A 66 15.30 10.42 7.04
CA ARG A 66 16.45 9.64 7.54
C ARG A 66 16.00 8.34 8.24
N ARG A 67 14.98 7.67 7.70
CA ARG A 67 14.49 6.37 8.17
C ARG A 67 15.05 5.22 7.33
N ASP A 68 15.06 4.03 7.90
CA ASP A 68 15.53 2.83 7.20
C ASP A 68 14.63 2.47 6.01
N LEU A 69 15.22 2.48 4.82
CA LEU A 69 14.52 2.17 3.57
C LEU A 69 14.11 0.70 3.50
N ARG A 70 14.98 -0.20 3.97
CA ARG A 70 14.79 -1.66 3.81
C ARG A 70 13.59 -2.18 4.58
N THR A 71 13.39 -1.70 5.81
CA THR A 71 12.31 -2.17 6.68
C THR A 71 10.95 -1.66 6.20
N SER A 72 10.85 -0.38 5.83
CA SER A 72 9.59 0.20 5.36
C SER A 72 9.22 -0.23 3.94
N LEU A 73 10.16 -0.32 2.99
CA LEU A 73 9.85 -0.84 1.65
C LEU A 73 9.55 -2.35 1.67
N GLY A 74 10.15 -3.08 2.62
CA GLY A 74 9.96 -4.52 2.79
C GLY A 74 8.60 -4.91 3.39
N ASP A 75 7.83 -3.96 3.92
CA ASP A 75 6.50 -4.24 4.48
C ASP A 75 5.43 -4.53 3.39
N GLY A 76 5.73 -4.21 2.12
CA GLY A 76 4.86 -4.46 0.97
C GLY A 76 3.64 -3.53 0.86
N SER A 77 3.53 -2.52 1.72
CA SER A 77 2.32 -1.73 1.84
C SER A 77 2.15 -0.63 0.79
N ALA A 78 3.23 0.00 0.34
CA ALA A 78 3.15 0.87 -0.83
C ALA A 78 2.82 0.08 -2.10
N LEU A 79 3.32 -1.15 -2.24
CA LEU A 79 3.02 -2.03 -3.38
C LEU A 79 1.52 -2.35 -3.43
N ILE A 80 0.94 -2.81 -2.31
CA ILE A 80 -0.49 -3.14 -2.26
C ILE A 80 -1.36 -1.90 -2.48
N THR A 81 -0.96 -0.75 -1.91
CA THR A 81 -1.64 0.52 -2.15
C THR A 81 -1.66 0.86 -3.63
N ALA A 82 -0.52 0.73 -4.31
CA ALA A 82 -0.40 0.95 -5.74
C ALA A 82 -1.26 -0.01 -6.56
N CYS A 83 -1.26 -1.31 -6.21
CA CYS A 83 -2.07 -2.30 -6.90
C CYS A 83 -3.57 -2.02 -6.76
N LEU A 84 -4.04 -1.74 -5.55
CA LEU A 84 -5.44 -1.39 -5.31
C LEU A 84 -5.85 -0.13 -6.06
N LEU A 85 -5.00 0.90 -6.06
CA LEU A 85 -5.24 2.14 -6.77
C LEU A 85 -5.31 1.92 -8.28
N ALA A 86 -4.35 1.19 -8.85
CA ALA A 86 -4.29 0.91 -10.29
C ALA A 86 -5.49 0.10 -10.79
N LEU A 87 -5.98 -0.84 -9.97
CA LEU A 87 -7.16 -1.64 -10.30
C LEU A 87 -8.48 -0.87 -10.12
N ALA A 88 -8.50 0.16 -9.27
CA ALA A 88 -9.67 1.00 -9.07
C ALA A 88 -9.84 2.07 -10.18
N LEU A 89 -8.74 2.50 -10.79
CA LEU A 89 -8.76 3.53 -11.83
C LEU A 89 -9.19 2.97 -13.19
N PRO A 90 -9.83 3.79 -14.04
CA PRO A 90 -10.14 3.40 -15.41
C PRO A 90 -8.87 2.95 -16.18
N PRO A 91 -8.92 1.83 -16.93
CA PRO A 91 -7.76 1.31 -17.67
C PRO A 91 -7.20 2.26 -18.73
N LEU A 92 -8.05 3.12 -19.27
CA LEU A 92 -7.70 4.13 -20.28
C LEU A 92 -7.47 5.52 -19.66
N ALA A 93 -7.31 5.58 -18.33
CA ALA A 93 -6.99 6.84 -17.66
C ALA A 93 -5.64 7.38 -18.17
N PRO A 94 -5.55 8.68 -18.46
CA PRO A 94 -4.28 9.33 -18.72
C PRO A 94 -3.24 9.03 -17.62
N TRP A 95 -2.00 8.72 -18.03
CA TRP A 95 -0.90 8.32 -17.14
C TRP A 95 -0.63 9.30 -15.98
N TRP A 96 -0.89 10.60 -16.20
CA TRP A 96 -0.67 11.64 -15.21
C TRP A 96 -1.67 11.56 -14.05
N LEU A 97 -2.91 11.07 -14.27
CA LEU A 97 -3.90 10.87 -13.20
C LEU A 97 -3.42 9.80 -12.22
N THR A 98 -3.02 8.63 -12.74
CA THR A 98 -2.47 7.53 -11.93
C THR A 98 -1.25 7.98 -11.15
N THR A 99 -0.41 8.83 -11.75
CA THR A 99 0.77 9.41 -11.09
C THR A 99 0.39 10.33 -9.92
N ILE A 100 -0.54 11.28 -10.13
CA ILE A 100 -0.99 12.21 -9.09
C ILE A 100 -1.68 11.44 -7.96
N ALA A 101 -2.57 10.50 -8.28
CA ALA A 101 -3.26 9.67 -7.30
C ALA A 101 -2.28 8.88 -6.42
N ALA A 102 -1.27 8.26 -7.03
CA ALA A 102 -0.24 7.51 -6.32
C ALA A 102 0.62 8.42 -5.41
N LEU A 103 0.98 9.62 -5.89
CA LEU A 103 1.69 10.62 -5.08
C LEU A 103 0.86 11.01 -3.86
N PHE A 104 -0.42 11.37 -4.03
CA PHE A 104 -1.29 11.74 -2.92
C PHE A 104 -1.49 10.59 -1.93
N ALA A 105 -1.70 9.36 -2.42
CA ALA A 105 -1.83 8.18 -1.57
C ALA A 105 -0.60 7.99 -0.66
N ILE A 106 0.61 8.06 -1.22
CA ILE A 106 1.83 7.77 -0.45
C ILE A 106 2.29 8.98 0.36
N VAL A 107 2.37 10.16 -0.24
CA VAL A 107 2.92 11.35 0.41
C VAL A 107 1.96 11.89 1.47
N ILE A 108 0.70 12.11 1.09
CA ILE A 108 -0.28 12.77 1.93
C ILE A 108 -1.00 11.76 2.81
N ALA A 109 -1.59 10.70 2.24
CA ALA A 109 -2.46 9.82 3.01
C ALA A 109 -1.69 8.88 3.94
N LYS A 110 -0.52 8.38 3.51
CA LYS A 110 0.31 7.47 4.31
C LYS A 110 1.35 8.20 5.15
N HIS A 111 2.20 9.00 4.51
CA HIS A 111 3.42 9.46 5.16
C HIS A 111 3.27 10.75 5.95
N LEU A 112 2.34 11.64 5.61
CA LEU A 112 2.09 12.86 6.39
C LEU A 112 1.74 12.56 7.85
N TYR A 113 1.05 11.44 8.10
CA TYR A 113 0.65 10.98 9.42
C TYR A 113 1.68 10.09 10.13
N GLY A 114 2.84 9.83 9.51
CA GLY A 114 3.94 9.09 10.13
C GLY A 114 4.22 7.71 9.56
N GLY A 115 3.42 7.24 8.59
CA GLY A 115 3.64 5.98 7.87
C GLY A 115 2.60 4.90 8.18
N LEU A 116 2.99 3.64 8.01
CA LEU A 116 2.11 2.49 8.22
C LEU A 116 1.69 2.38 9.69
N GLY A 117 0.38 2.22 9.94
CA GLY A 117 -0.21 2.12 11.28
C GLY A 117 -0.68 3.45 11.86
N PHE A 118 -0.32 4.58 11.24
CA PHE A 118 -0.77 5.92 11.64
C PHE A 118 -1.67 6.60 10.61
N ASN A 119 -1.93 5.94 9.48
CA ASN A 119 -2.79 6.42 8.42
C ASN A 119 -4.28 6.32 8.83
N PRO A 120 -5.00 7.45 9.00
CA PRO A 120 -6.40 7.43 9.47
C PRO A 120 -7.35 6.84 8.44
N PHE A 121 -6.99 6.90 7.15
CA PHE A 121 -7.76 6.38 6.03
C PHE A 121 -6.92 5.43 5.18
N ASN A 122 -7.60 4.61 4.38
CA ASN A 122 -6.94 3.77 3.38
C ASN A 122 -6.23 4.64 2.33
N PRO A 123 -4.89 4.57 2.20
CA PRO A 123 -4.14 5.43 1.30
C PRO A 123 -4.56 5.31 -0.17
N ALA A 124 -4.92 4.12 -0.64
CA ALA A 124 -5.32 3.90 -2.02
C ALA A 124 -6.63 4.63 -2.35
N MET A 125 -7.60 4.58 -1.43
CA MET A 125 -8.88 5.26 -1.61
C MET A 125 -8.73 6.79 -1.52
N VAL A 126 -7.81 7.29 -0.71
CA VAL A 126 -7.48 8.72 -0.68
C VAL A 126 -6.82 9.17 -1.98
N GLY A 127 -5.95 8.35 -2.58
CA GLY A 127 -5.41 8.64 -3.91
C GLY A 127 -6.50 8.66 -4.99
N TYR A 128 -7.42 7.70 -4.93
CA TYR A 128 -8.52 7.57 -5.90
C TYR A 128 -9.47 8.77 -5.89
N ILE A 129 -9.89 9.25 -4.71
CA ILE A 129 -10.87 10.36 -4.63
C ILE A 129 -10.30 11.73 -5.07
N VAL A 130 -8.98 11.86 -5.17
CA VAL A 130 -8.32 13.11 -5.60
C VAL A 130 -8.38 13.30 -7.12
N VAL A 131 -8.60 12.23 -7.89
CA VAL A 131 -8.53 12.22 -9.36
C VAL A 131 -9.84 11.88 -10.04
#